data_AF-B5EHX8-F1
#
_entry.id   AF-B5EHX8-F1
#
_cell.length_a   1.000
_cell.length_b   1.000
_cell.length_c   1.000
_cell.angle_alpha   90.00
_cell.angle_beta   90.00
_cell.angle_gamma   90.00
#
_symmetry.space_group_name_H-M   'P 1'
#
loop_
_entity.id
_entity.type
_entity.pdbx_description
1 polymer ?
#
loop_
_entity_poly.entity_id
_entity_poly.type
_entity_poly.pdbx_seq_one_letter_code
_entity_poly.pdbx_strand_id
1 'polypeptide(L)'
;MPIIQWNVNLLVGIQEIDRHHKQLVQSLNTVYDEFREGKEIELSFLQELIAYAAHHFACEEQWMKKTGYPKLQAHREEHALFTSRVADFKTGLKDNGKISVELIWFLCNWVTHHIGESDAEFGRFVDVHNIRTRGDQPGKIAGDS
;
A
#
# COMPACT_ATOMS: atom_id res chain seq x y z
N MET A 1 -7.63 -20.53 -1.75
CA MET A 1 -8.20 -19.18 -1.63
C MET A 1 -7.08 -18.27 -1.16
N PRO A 2 -6.88 -17.10 -1.80
CA PRO A 2 -5.84 -16.17 -1.39
C PRO A 2 -6.13 -15.64 0.01
N ILE A 3 -5.07 -15.36 0.77
CA ILE A 3 -5.20 -14.76 2.10
C ILE A 3 -5.72 -13.32 2.01
N ILE A 4 -5.37 -12.61 0.93
CA ILE A 4 -5.87 -11.28 0.62
C ILE A 4 -6.64 -11.34 -0.71
N GLN A 5 -7.94 -11.07 -0.65
CA GLN A 5 -8.78 -10.99 -1.85
C GLN A 5 -8.72 -9.59 -2.46
N TRP A 6 -8.09 -9.48 -3.63
CA TRP A 6 -8.13 -8.24 -4.40
C TRP A 6 -9.58 -7.89 -4.80
N ASN A 7 -10.00 -6.67 -4.50
CA ASN A 7 -11.33 -6.18 -4.84
C ASN A 7 -11.31 -4.64 -4.99
N VAL A 8 -12.43 -4.06 -5.43
CA VAL A 8 -12.54 -2.62 -5.71
C VAL A 8 -12.35 -1.73 -4.49
N ASN A 9 -12.52 -2.25 -3.26
CA ASN A 9 -12.30 -1.47 -2.03
C ASN A 9 -10.81 -1.23 -1.75
N LEU A 10 -9.90 -1.91 -2.46
CA LEU A 10 -8.46 -1.69 -2.38
C LEU A 10 -7.95 -0.68 -3.44
N LEU A 11 -8.88 -0.12 -4.23
CA LEU A 11 -8.56 0.94 -5.19
C LEU A 11 -8.65 2.30 -4.50
N VAL A 12 -7.64 3.13 -4.73
CA VAL A 12 -7.61 4.53 -4.27
C VAL A 12 -7.88 5.52 -5.41
N GLY A 13 -7.97 5.02 -6.66
CA GLY A 13 -8.29 5.83 -7.84
C GLY A 13 -7.08 6.53 -8.48
N ILE A 14 -5.88 6.26 -7.99
CA ILE A 14 -4.62 6.69 -8.60
C ILE A 14 -3.98 5.47 -9.24
N GLN A 15 -3.98 5.41 -10.58
CA GLN A 15 -3.56 4.23 -11.35
C GLN A 15 -2.17 3.70 -10.96
N GLU A 16 -1.24 4.60 -10.63
CA GLU A 16 0.10 4.22 -10.18
C GLU A 16 0.08 3.49 -8.83
N ILE A 17 -0.68 4.01 -7.87
CA ILE A 17 -0.83 3.44 -6.51
C ILE A 17 -1.62 2.13 -6.56
N ASP A 18 -2.72 2.09 -7.33
CA ASP A 18 -3.52 0.87 -7.51
C ASP A 18 -2.69 -0.29 -8.08
N ARG A 19 -1.75 0.01 -9.00
CA ARG A 19 -0.80 -0.97 -9.52
C ARG A 19 0.17 -1.46 -8.44
N HIS A 20 0.64 -0.56 -7.57
CA HIS A 20 1.50 -0.93 -6.44
C HIS A 20 0.78 -1.83 -5.44
N HIS A 21 -0.46 -1.48 -5.04
CA HIS A 21 -1.28 -2.31 -4.16
C HIS A 21 -1.50 -3.71 -4.73
N LYS A 22 -1.82 -3.80 -6.03
CA LYS A 22 -2.03 -5.10 -6.68
C LYS A 22 -0.78 -5.98 -6.63
N GLN A 23 0.39 -5.40 -6.89
CA GLN A 23 1.65 -6.12 -6.81
C GLN A 23 1.96 -6.57 -5.38
N LEU A 24 1.77 -5.71 -4.38
CA LEU A 24 1.94 -6.06 -2.96
C LEU A 24 1.05 -7.24 -2.56
N VAL A 25 -0.24 -7.18 -2.91
CA VAL A 25 -1.21 -8.24 -2.64
C VAL A 25 -0.83 -9.54 -3.33
N GLN A 26 -0.34 -9.49 -4.58
CA GLN A 26 0.13 -10.67 -5.30
C GLN A 26 1.36 -11.30 -4.64
N SER A 27 2.35 -10.49 -4.27
CA SER A 27 3.54 -10.98 -3.57
C SER A 27 3.20 -11.59 -2.22
N LEU A 28 2.30 -10.98 -1.44
CA LEU A 28 1.88 -11.51 -0.13
C LEU A 28 1.10 -12.82 -0.25
N ASN A 29 0.20 -12.92 -1.23
CA ASN A 29 -0.51 -14.17 -1.49
C ASN A 29 0.46 -15.29 -1.88
N THR A 30 1.51 -14.98 -2.66
CA THR A 30 2.54 -15.96 -3.04
C THR A 30 3.28 -16.49 -1.82
N VAL A 31 3.76 -15.59 -0.94
CA VAL A 31 4.45 -15.97 0.31
C VAL A 31 3.56 -16.84 1.19
N TYR A 32 2.29 -16.47 1.31
CA TYR A 32 1.35 -17.19 2.14
C TYR A 32 1.04 -18.59 1.60
N ASP A 33 0.89 -18.73 0.28
CA ASP A 33 0.66 -20.04 -0.35
C ASP A 33 1.90 -20.95 -0.21
N GLU A 34 3.11 -20.43 -0.42
CA GLU A 34 4.35 -21.17 -0.18
C GLU A 34 4.48 -21.63 1.27
N PHE A 35 4.18 -20.74 2.22
CA PHE A 35 4.13 -21.06 3.64
C PHE A 35 3.16 -22.21 3.94
N ARG A 36 1.95 -22.14 3.38
CA ARG A 36 0.92 -23.17 3.57
C ARG A 36 1.28 -24.53 2.99
N GLU A 37 2.04 -24.54 1.91
CA GLU A 37 2.57 -25.75 1.28
C GLU A 37 3.80 -26.30 2.01
N GLY A 38 4.26 -25.63 3.08
CA GLY A 38 5.43 -26.02 3.86
C GLY A 38 6.75 -25.80 3.11
N LYS A 39 6.76 -24.91 2.12
CA LYS A 39 7.95 -24.60 1.33
C LYS A 39 8.91 -23.69 2.09
N GLU A 40 10.19 -23.91 1.77
CA GLU A 40 11.30 -22.96 1.89
C GLU A 40 10.95 -21.56 1.39
N ILE A 41 10.60 -20.57 2.23
CA ILE A 41 10.47 -19.18 1.72
C ILE A 41 11.86 -18.55 1.73
N GLU A 42 12.33 -18.17 0.54
CA GLU A 42 13.62 -17.53 0.35
C GLU A 42 13.66 -16.16 1.01
N LEU A 43 14.73 -15.89 1.77
CA LEU A 43 14.92 -14.59 2.43
C LEU A 43 15.00 -13.44 1.42
N SER A 44 15.51 -13.70 0.20
CA SER A 44 15.59 -12.73 -0.89
C SER A 44 14.20 -12.24 -1.31
N PHE A 45 13.21 -13.13 -1.42
CA PHE A 45 11.84 -12.76 -1.79
C PHE A 45 11.24 -11.79 -0.77
N LEU A 46 11.42 -12.08 0.52
CA LEU A 46 10.98 -11.18 1.59
C LEU A 46 11.70 -9.83 1.52
N GLN A 47 13.00 -9.81 1.21
CA GLN A 47 13.74 -8.56 1.03
C GLN A 47 13.20 -7.74 -0.14
N GLU A 48 12.86 -8.38 -1.25
CA GLU A 48 12.24 -7.73 -2.41
C GLU A 48 10.87 -7.14 -2.07
N LEU A 49 10.02 -7.90 -1.36
CA LEU A 49 8.71 -7.40 -0.90
C LEU A 49 8.85 -6.16 -0.01
N ILE A 50 9.80 -6.16 0.91
CA ILE A 50 10.05 -5.02 1.80
C ILE A 50 10.58 -3.81 1.03
N ALA A 51 11.49 -4.03 0.07
CA ALA A 51 11.99 -2.96 -0.79
C ALA A 51 10.86 -2.36 -1.65
N TYR A 52 9.96 -3.22 -2.14
CA TYR A 52 8.80 -2.80 -2.92
C TYR A 52 7.81 -1.99 -2.09
N ALA A 53 7.53 -2.40 -0.84
CA ALA A 53 6.70 -1.64 0.09
C ALA A 53 7.29 -0.24 0.35
N ALA A 54 8.59 -0.14 0.62
CA ALA A 54 9.26 1.14 0.82
C ALA A 54 9.20 2.05 -0.42
N HIS A 55 9.33 1.49 -1.62
CA HIS A 55 9.15 2.23 -2.86
C HIS A 55 7.71 2.74 -3.02
N HIS A 56 6.72 1.89 -2.73
CA HIS A 56 5.32 2.26 -2.75
C HIS A 56 4.99 3.41 -1.79
N PHE A 57 5.43 3.32 -0.53
CA PHE A 57 5.26 4.40 0.46
C PHE A 57 5.84 5.72 -0.02
N ALA A 58 7.06 5.70 -0.57
CA ALA A 58 7.70 6.90 -1.09
C ALA A 58 6.91 7.52 -2.27
N CYS A 59 6.31 6.70 -3.12
CA CYS A 59 5.46 7.15 -4.23
C CYS A 59 4.15 7.76 -3.70
N GLU A 60 3.49 7.09 -2.76
CA GLU A 60 2.24 7.55 -2.17
C GLU A 60 2.40 8.86 -1.39
N GLU A 61 3.45 8.98 -0.58
CA GLU A 61 3.74 10.23 0.14
C GLU A 61 4.01 11.40 -0.81
N GLN A 62 4.61 11.14 -1.98
CA GLN A 62 4.77 12.17 -3.01
C GLN A 62 3.42 12.59 -3.58
N TRP A 63 2.51 11.65 -3.80
CA TRP A 63 1.15 11.93 -4.23
C TRP A 63 0.40 12.76 -3.18
N MET A 64 0.41 12.34 -1.91
CA MET A 64 -0.17 13.08 -0.80
C MET A 64 0.38 14.50 -0.66
N LYS A 65 1.70 14.67 -0.82
CA LYS A 65 2.34 16.00 -0.80
C LYS A 65 1.86 16.87 -1.98
N LYS A 66 1.77 16.30 -3.19
CA LYS A 66 1.32 17.01 -4.39
C LYS A 66 -0.14 17.46 -4.30
N THR A 67 -1.00 16.66 -3.67
CA THR A 67 -2.43 16.96 -3.53
C THR A 67 -2.76 17.77 -2.27
N GLY A 68 -1.77 18.04 -1.42
CA GLY A 68 -1.99 18.76 -0.16
C GLY A 68 -2.81 17.96 0.86
N TYR A 69 -2.65 16.64 0.89
CA TYR A 69 -3.40 15.77 1.80
C TYR A 69 -3.09 16.14 3.27
N PRO A 70 -4.10 16.53 4.08
CA PRO A 70 -3.87 17.11 5.41
C PRO A 70 -3.31 16.11 6.44
N LYS A 71 -3.50 14.80 6.24
CA LYS A 71 -3.02 13.76 7.15
C LYS A 71 -1.70 13.10 6.73
N LEU A 72 -0.95 13.70 5.79
CA LEU A 72 0.34 13.17 5.33
C LEU A 72 1.29 12.79 6.48
N GLN A 73 1.37 13.61 7.53
CA GLN A 73 2.28 13.34 8.64
C GLN A 73 1.88 12.07 9.43
N ALA A 74 0.60 11.90 9.74
CA ALA A 74 0.09 10.71 10.41
C ALA A 74 0.28 9.45 9.55
N HIS A 75 0.02 9.56 8.25
CA HIS A 75 0.20 8.45 7.30
C HIS A 75 1.68 8.00 7.21
N ARG A 76 2.63 8.95 7.21
CA ARG A 76 4.06 8.67 7.29
C ARG A 76 4.47 7.94 8.56
N GLU A 77 3.82 8.24 9.68
CA GLU A 77 4.10 7.56 10.95
C GLU A 77 3.68 6.10 10.88
N GLU A 78 2.56 5.78 10.22
CA GLU A 78 2.14 4.40 9.95
C GLU A 78 3.19 3.64 9.11
N HIS A 79 3.68 4.25 8.02
CA HIS A 79 4.76 3.69 7.19
C HIS A 79 6.06 3.45 7.98
N ALA A 80 6.43 4.41 8.82
CA ALA A 80 7.63 4.33 9.65
C ALA A 80 7.52 3.19 10.69
N LEU A 81 6.35 3.06 11.33
CA LEU A 81 6.08 1.98 12.28
C LEU A 81 6.13 0.60 11.61
N PHE A 82 5.54 0.47 10.41
CA PHE A 82 5.65 -0.75 9.62
C PHE A 82 7.11 -1.10 9.32
N THR A 83 7.87 -0.13 8.81
CA THR A 83 9.27 -0.32 8.44
C THR A 83 10.11 -0.74 9.65
N SER A 84 9.89 -0.12 10.81
CA SER A 84 10.54 -0.47 12.07
C SER A 84 10.21 -1.90 12.49
N ARG A 85 8.93 -2.28 12.46
CA ARG A 85 8.49 -3.62 12.87
C ARG A 85 9.07 -4.71 11.97
N VAL A 86 9.14 -4.44 10.67
CA VAL A 86 9.80 -5.33 9.69
C VAL A 86 11.31 -5.45 9.97
N ALA A 87 11.98 -4.37 10.36
CA ALA A 87 13.40 -4.39 10.71
C ALA A 87 13.68 -5.24 11.96
N ASP A 88 12.80 -5.20 12.95
CA ASP A 88 12.89 -6.05 14.15
C ASP A 88 12.80 -7.53 13.77
N PHE A 89 11.83 -7.90 12.93
CA PHE A 89 11.71 -9.26 12.41
C PHE A 89 12.97 -9.68 11.64
N LYS A 90 13.48 -8.83 10.74
CA LYS A 90 14.73 -9.09 9.99
C LYS A 90 15.93 -9.35 10.90
N THR A 91 16.01 -8.67 12.03
CA THR A 91 17.08 -8.88 13.01
C THR A 91 16.97 -10.28 13.62
N GLY A 92 15.78 -10.69 14.06
CA GLY A 92 15.55 -12.05 14.57
C GLY A 92 15.74 -13.17 13.52
N LEU A 93 15.55 -12.87 12.23
CA LEU A 93 15.82 -13.82 11.14
C LEU A 93 17.30 -14.13 10.98
N LYS A 94 18.20 -13.18 11.26
CA LYS A 94 19.65 -13.42 11.17
C LYS A 94 20.11 -14.47 12.19
N ASP A 95 19.39 -14.60 13.30
CA ASP A 95 19.74 -15.52 14.39
C ASP A 95 19.20 -16.94 14.16
N ASN A 96 18.00 -17.08 13.57
CA ASN A 96 17.32 -18.38 13.38
C ASN A 96 17.23 -18.87 11.92
N GLY A 97 17.59 -18.04 10.94
CA GLY A 97 17.68 -18.41 9.52
C GLY A 97 16.37 -18.69 8.78
N LYS A 98 15.20 -18.57 9.44
CA LYS A 98 13.88 -18.93 8.85
C LYS A 98 12.84 -17.86 9.06
N ILE A 99 12.08 -17.55 8.00
CA ILE A 99 10.94 -16.62 8.04
C ILE A 99 9.90 -17.12 9.03
N SER A 100 9.52 -16.27 9.99
CA SER A 100 8.53 -16.63 11.00
C SER A 100 7.11 -16.48 10.46
N VAL A 101 6.23 -17.37 10.94
CA VAL A 101 4.78 -17.30 10.67
C VAL A 101 4.21 -15.96 11.11
N GLU A 102 4.69 -15.43 12.25
CA GLU A 102 4.30 -14.13 12.78
C GLU A 102 4.58 -12.99 11.80
N LEU A 103 5.73 -12.99 11.11
CA LEU A 103 6.05 -11.97 10.11
C LEU A 103 5.09 -12.02 8.92
N ILE A 104 4.80 -13.22 8.40
CA ILE A 104 3.88 -13.38 7.26
C ILE A 104 2.49 -12.85 7.62
N TRP A 105 1.97 -13.21 8.80
CA TRP A 105 0.70 -12.71 9.31
C TRP A 105 0.70 -11.20 9.51
N PHE A 106 1.78 -10.65 10.10
CA PHE A 106 1.94 -9.22 10.28
C PHE A 106 1.85 -8.48 8.93
N LEU A 107 2.62 -8.92 7.93
CA LEU A 107 2.64 -8.30 6.61
C LEU A 107 1.26 -8.35 5.93
N CYS A 108 0.60 -9.51 5.96
CA CYS A 108 -0.71 -9.66 5.32
C CYS A 108 -1.78 -8.79 5.99
N ASN A 109 -1.82 -8.78 7.32
CA ASN A 109 -2.80 -8.01 8.08
C ASN A 109 -2.55 -6.51 7.93
N TRP A 110 -1.30 -6.07 8.07
CA TRP A 110 -0.98 -4.64 8.00
C TRP A 110 -1.30 -4.07 6.63
N VAL A 111 -0.86 -4.71 5.54
CA VAL A 111 -1.12 -4.21 4.17
C VAL A 111 -2.62 -4.19 3.86
N THR A 112 -3.38 -5.21 4.27
CA THR A 112 -4.83 -5.25 4.02
C THR A 112 -5.56 -4.14 4.75
N HIS A 113 -5.22 -3.91 6.02
CA HIS A 113 -5.86 -2.90 6.85
C HIS A 113 -5.47 -1.48 6.42
N HIS A 114 -4.18 -1.23 6.17
CA HIS A 114 -3.68 0.07 5.75
C HIS A 114 -4.29 0.52 4.42
N ILE A 115 -4.30 -0.37 3.40
CA ILE A 115 -4.93 -0.07 2.11
C ILE A 115 -6.44 0.18 2.28
N GLY A 116 -7.12 -0.65 3.07
CA GLY A 116 -8.57 -0.57 3.25
C GLY A 116 -9.04 0.64 4.06
N GLU A 117 -8.15 1.27 4.83
CA GLU A 117 -8.50 2.35 5.75
C GLU A 117 -7.77 3.65 5.42
N SER A 118 -6.45 3.70 5.63
CA SER A 118 -5.61 4.88 5.46
C SER A 118 -5.52 5.30 3.99
N ASP A 119 -5.19 4.38 3.09
CA ASP A 119 -5.00 4.69 1.66
C ASP A 119 -6.35 4.96 1.00
N ALA A 120 -7.39 4.24 1.41
CA ALA A 120 -8.76 4.51 0.99
C ALA A 120 -9.24 5.90 1.42
N GLU A 121 -8.83 6.40 2.60
CA GLU A 121 -9.09 7.78 3.01
C GLU A 121 -8.39 8.80 2.12
N PHE A 122 -7.12 8.54 1.81
CA PHE A 122 -6.36 9.36 0.87
C PHE A 122 -7.02 9.36 -0.53
N GLY A 123 -7.43 8.22 -1.04
CA GLY A 123 -8.15 8.10 -2.32
C GLY A 123 -9.42 8.95 -2.37
N ARG A 124 -10.25 8.88 -1.31
CA ARG A 124 -11.47 9.72 -1.18
C ARG A 124 -11.15 11.21 -1.20
N PHE A 125 -10.06 11.63 -0.55
CA PHE A 125 -9.63 13.03 -0.57
C PHE A 125 -9.30 13.50 -2.00
N VAL A 126 -8.54 12.69 -2.75
CA VAL A 126 -8.12 13.04 -4.12
C VAL A 126 -9.31 13.09 -5.07
N ASP A 127 -10.26 12.16 -4.96
CA ASP A 127 -11.47 12.15 -5.79
C ASP A 127 -12.31 13.42 -5.59
N VAL A 128 -12.57 13.81 -4.34
CA VAL A 128 -13.29 15.05 -4.01
C VAL A 128 -12.54 16.30 -4.52
N HIS A 129 -11.21 16.32 -4.43
CA HIS A 129 -10.40 17.45 -4.91
C HIS A 129 -10.42 17.56 -6.45
N ASN A 130 -10.43 16.42 -7.14
CA ASN A 130 -10.56 16.37 -8.60
C ASN A 130 -11.96 16.82 -9.08
N ILE A 131 -13.02 16.56 -8.32
CA ILE A 131 -14.37 17.04 -8.62
C ILE A 131 -14.44 18.58 -8.48
N ARG A 132 -13.91 19.13 -7.38
CA ARG A 132 -13.93 20.58 -7.11
C ARG A 132 -13.13 21.38 -8.13
N THR A 133 -11.94 20.90 -8.50
CA THR A 133 -11.08 21.58 -9.50
C THR A 133 -11.65 21.54 -10.92
N ARG A 134 -12.47 20.54 -11.27
CA ARG A 134 -13.19 20.47 -12.55
C ARG A 134 -14.49 21.29 -12.56
N GLY A 135 -15.13 21.46 -11.41
CA GLY A 135 -16.37 22.24 -11.26
C GLY A 135 -16.20 23.77 -11.30
N ASP A 136 -14.96 24.26 -11.11
CA ASP A 136 -14.63 25.70 -11.08
C ASP A 136 -14.21 26.30 -12.45
N GLN A 137 -14.40 25.58 -13.56
CA GLN A 137 -14.34 26.24 -14.88
C GLN A 137 -15.69 26.90 -15.17
N PRO A 138 -15.83 28.25 -15.13
CA PRO A 138 -17.04 28.89 -15.62
C PRO A 138 -17.17 28.52 -17.09
N GLY A 139 -18.23 27.79 -17.41
CA GLY A 139 -18.58 27.46 -18.78
C GLY A 139 -18.58 28.72 -19.61
N LYS A 140 -17.77 28.74 -20.68
CA LYS A 140 -17.95 29.71 -21.76
C LYS A 140 -19.36 29.50 -22.32
N ILE A 141 -20.29 30.32 -21.86
CA ILE A 141 -21.47 30.71 -22.61
C ILE A 141 -20.97 31.40 -23.88
N ALA A 142 -20.75 30.61 -24.93
CA ALA A 142 -20.72 31.14 -26.29
C ALA A 142 -22.19 31.29 -26.71
N GLY A 143 -22.69 32.52 -26.57
CA GLY A 143 -23.97 32.93 -27.10
C GLY A 143 -23.95 33.04 -28.63
N ASP A 144 -25.15 32.91 -29.18
CA ASP A 144 -25.63 33.13 -30.54
C ASP A 144 -24.75 33.94 -31.50
N SER A 145 -24.58 33.39 -32.71
CA SER A 145 -24.89 34.05 -33.99
C SER A 145 -25.07 33.01 -35.08
#